data_AF-A0A7C1LJ03-F1
#
_entry.id   AF-A0A7C1LJ03-F1
#
_cell.length_a   1.000
_cell.length_b   1.000
_cell.length_c   1.000
_cell.angle_alpha   90.00
_cell.angle_beta   90.00
_cell.angle_gamma   90.00
#
_symmetry.space_group_name_H-M   'P 1'
#
loop_
_entity.id
_entity.type
_entity.pdbx_description
1 polymer ?
#
loop_
_entity_poly.entity_id
_entity_poly.type
_entity_poly.pdbx_seq_one_letter_code
_entity_poly.pdbx_strand_id
1 'polypeptide(L)'
;MSEEVKEKDEKRKIRVISEIDDLIGIQGQAYMKGQLKETLTYAEQIIKLATPENLQSFIREQEELIARVKGIQKQREEKAKIKLKLEQEKLKREKLAKFKVELSELENSFNIAFKTEDFLRAAEFLDQSKKILSEIEDNQITKKWEELVKKNSDAQARKELVKSANELIAESSDLLAKFEFADLKLRLTYLIQQAKDKGITDYLKRLKELQSEVLIAEKEFIKTQVKVEDLVKKTRILQDNKKYEEAISNCENLLKFAESIDLRSIIEEFSNILLQLRKDLDFKNLTESIEKLNNVGLELVKKGEILGSLDKFKLIREALENYIN
;
A
#
# COMPACT_ATOMS: atom_id res chain seq x y z
N MET A 1 -74.21 49.23 64.10
CA MET A 1 -74.59 49.00 62.69
C MET A 1 -76.10 49.01 62.60
N SER A 2 -76.70 49.87 61.77
CA SER A 2 -78.14 49.90 61.53
C SER A 2 -78.60 48.63 60.80
N GLU A 3 -79.85 48.19 61.02
CA GLU A 3 -80.44 46.99 60.40
C GLU A 3 -80.39 47.02 58.87
N GLU A 4 -80.46 48.20 58.23
CA GLU A 4 -80.31 48.38 56.78
C GLU A 4 -78.93 47.97 56.23
N VAL A 5 -77.85 48.07 57.03
CA VAL A 5 -76.50 47.66 56.60
C VAL A 5 -76.36 46.14 56.65
N LYS A 6 -76.95 45.50 57.67
CA LYS A 6 -76.97 44.03 57.79
C LYS A 6 -77.77 43.37 56.67
N GLU A 7 -78.92 43.94 56.29
CA GLU A 7 -79.76 43.37 55.22
C GLU A 7 -79.11 43.52 53.82
N LYS A 8 -78.39 44.63 53.58
CA LYS A 8 -77.61 44.82 52.34
C LYS A 8 -76.42 43.87 52.25
N ASP A 9 -75.72 43.65 53.36
CA ASP A 9 -74.60 42.70 53.42
C ASP A 9 -75.08 41.25 53.25
N GLU A 10 -76.21 40.86 53.83
CA GLU A 10 -76.81 39.53 53.60
C GLU A 10 -77.27 39.33 52.16
N LYS A 11 -77.93 40.33 51.54
CA LYS A 11 -78.32 40.29 50.12
C LYS A 11 -77.12 40.26 49.16
N ARG A 12 -75.98 40.82 49.57
CA ARG A 12 -74.72 40.76 48.81
C ARG A 12 -74.10 39.37 48.93
N LYS A 13 -74.02 38.83 50.15
CA LYS A 13 -73.51 37.50 50.43
C LYS A 13 -74.30 36.40 49.71
N ILE A 14 -75.63 36.49 49.67
CA ILE A 14 -76.51 35.55 48.94
C ILE A 14 -76.23 35.61 47.42
N ARG A 15 -76.04 36.80 46.86
CA ARG A 15 -75.69 36.96 45.44
C ARG A 15 -74.33 36.35 45.11
N VAL A 16 -73.34 36.58 45.97
CA VAL A 16 -71.99 36.00 45.82
C VAL A 16 -72.04 34.46 45.91
N ILE A 17 -72.85 33.89 46.80
CA ILE A 17 -73.03 32.42 46.88
C ILE A 17 -73.64 31.87 45.59
N SER A 18 -74.68 32.51 45.04
CA SER A 18 -75.29 32.08 43.77
C SER A 18 -74.30 32.12 42.60
N GLU A 19 -73.47 33.15 42.53
CA GLU A 19 -72.43 33.28 41.49
C GLU A 19 -71.32 32.23 41.67
N ILE A 20 -70.97 31.89 42.91
CA ILE A 20 -70.07 30.79 43.23
C ILE A 20 -70.67 29.44 42.81
N ASP A 21 -71.96 29.18 43.06
CA ASP A 21 -72.62 27.92 42.68
C ASP A 21 -72.64 27.72 41.16
N ASP A 22 -72.91 28.79 40.39
CA ASP A 22 -72.83 28.76 38.93
C ASP A 22 -71.40 28.44 38.45
N LEU A 23 -70.39 29.07 39.06
CA LEU A 23 -68.98 28.82 38.76
C LEU A 23 -68.55 27.40 39.16
N ILE A 24 -69.06 26.84 40.25
CA ILE A 24 -68.84 25.45 40.67
C ILE A 24 -69.41 24.49 39.62
N GLY A 25 -70.62 24.75 39.11
CA GLY A 25 -71.22 23.97 38.03
C GLY A 25 -70.37 23.94 36.77
N ILE A 26 -69.87 25.10 36.34
CA ILE A 26 -68.98 25.22 35.16
C ILE A 26 -67.62 24.56 35.43
N GLN A 27 -67.05 24.78 36.61
CA GLN A 27 -65.78 24.17 37.03
C GLN A 27 -65.87 22.63 37.04
N GLY A 28 -66.95 22.07 37.57
CA GLY A 28 -67.19 20.63 37.59
C GLY A 28 -67.24 20.04 36.17
N GLN A 29 -67.90 20.73 35.24
CA GLN A 29 -67.89 20.32 33.83
C GLN A 29 -66.50 20.40 33.20
N ALA A 30 -65.74 21.47 33.44
CA ALA A 30 -64.37 21.62 32.95
C ALA A 30 -63.44 20.52 33.52
N TYR A 31 -63.60 20.19 34.80
CA TYR A 31 -62.84 19.12 35.46
C TYR A 31 -63.16 17.75 34.86
N MET A 32 -64.44 17.42 34.66
CA MET A 32 -64.86 16.16 34.04
C MET A 32 -64.41 16.03 32.57
N LYS A 33 -64.39 17.14 31.82
CA LYS A 33 -63.83 17.20 30.46
C LYS A 33 -62.30 17.15 30.43
N GLY A 34 -61.63 17.17 31.58
CA GLY A 34 -60.18 17.14 31.70
C GLY A 34 -59.49 18.45 31.31
N GLN A 35 -60.24 19.56 31.25
CA GLN A 35 -59.75 20.93 31.02
C GLN A 35 -59.16 21.50 32.31
N LEU A 36 -58.03 20.92 32.74
CA LEU A 36 -57.41 21.20 34.04
C LEU A 36 -56.97 22.66 34.21
N LYS A 37 -56.58 23.34 33.11
CA LYS A 37 -56.23 24.78 33.14
C LYS A 37 -57.46 25.64 33.45
N GLU A 38 -58.57 25.40 32.76
CA GLU A 38 -59.83 26.11 32.98
C GLU A 38 -60.37 25.83 34.39
N THR A 39 -60.26 24.57 34.87
CA THR A 39 -60.66 24.19 36.23
C THR A 39 -59.91 25.00 37.31
N LEU A 40 -58.59 25.20 37.13
CA LEU A 40 -57.78 26.03 38.03
C LEU A 40 -58.19 27.49 37.96
N THR A 41 -58.46 28.01 36.77
CA THR A 41 -58.92 29.40 36.58
C THR A 41 -60.25 29.65 37.29
N TYR A 42 -61.20 28.72 37.20
CA TYR A 42 -62.47 28.82 37.93
C TYR A 42 -62.28 28.67 39.45
N ALA A 43 -61.36 27.82 39.91
CA ALA A 43 -61.06 27.69 41.34
C ALA A 43 -60.51 29.00 41.93
N GLU A 44 -59.60 29.65 41.20
CA GLU A 44 -59.03 30.94 41.59
C GLU A 44 -60.09 32.07 41.56
N GLN A 45 -61.05 32.03 40.63
CA GLN A 45 -62.17 32.97 40.57
C GLN A 45 -63.13 32.78 41.77
N ILE A 46 -63.47 31.55 42.13
CA ILE A 46 -64.32 31.24 43.28
C ILE A 46 -63.65 31.71 44.59
N ILE A 47 -62.35 31.46 44.76
CA ILE A 47 -61.60 31.94 45.94
C ILE A 47 -61.62 33.49 46.02
N LYS A 48 -61.44 34.18 44.89
CA LYS A 48 -61.50 35.65 44.83
C LYS A 48 -62.88 36.20 45.22
N LEU A 49 -63.97 35.53 44.86
CA LEU A 49 -65.33 35.90 45.24
C LEU A 49 -65.65 35.54 46.71
N ALA A 50 -65.11 34.43 47.22
CA ALA A 50 -65.37 33.92 48.56
C ALA A 50 -64.60 34.66 49.68
N THR A 51 -63.44 35.24 49.36
CA THR A 51 -62.53 35.89 50.32
C THR A 51 -63.13 37.16 50.99
N PRO A 52 -63.72 38.12 50.25
CA PRO A 52 -64.34 39.32 50.83
C PRO A 52 -65.52 39.02 51.77
N GLU A 53 -66.22 37.91 51.54
CA GLU A 53 -67.43 37.49 52.29
C GLU A 53 -67.13 36.49 53.42
N ASN A 54 -65.84 36.21 53.67
CA ASN A 54 -65.32 35.26 54.67
C ASN A 54 -65.92 33.83 54.56
N LEU A 55 -66.11 33.36 53.34
CA LEU A 55 -66.67 32.03 53.03
C LEU A 55 -65.59 30.94 53.07
N GLN A 56 -65.05 30.67 54.27
CA GLN A 56 -63.91 29.77 54.50
C GLN A 56 -64.10 28.33 53.98
N SER A 57 -65.31 27.79 54.03
CA SER A 57 -65.60 26.43 53.53
C SER A 57 -65.34 26.31 52.03
N PHE A 58 -65.79 27.30 51.25
CA PHE A 58 -65.58 27.35 49.80
C PHE A 58 -64.11 27.57 49.46
N ILE A 59 -63.42 28.46 50.19
CA ILE A 59 -61.98 28.70 49.98
C ILE A 59 -61.20 27.40 50.18
N ARG A 60 -61.41 26.69 51.30
CA ARG A 60 -60.71 25.44 51.60
C ARG A 60 -60.96 24.36 50.55
N GLU A 61 -62.20 24.20 50.13
CA GLU A 61 -62.57 23.21 49.11
C GLU A 61 -61.90 23.48 47.77
N GLN A 62 -61.81 24.76 47.38
CA GLN A 62 -61.14 25.18 46.14
C GLN A 62 -59.61 25.08 46.23
N GLU A 63 -59.01 25.37 47.38
CA GLU A 63 -57.57 25.14 47.62
C GLU A 63 -57.20 23.65 47.54
N GLU A 64 -58.03 22.76 48.13
CA GLU A 64 -57.87 21.31 48.01
C GLU A 64 -58.05 20.83 46.56
N LEU A 65 -58.99 21.43 45.81
CA LEU A 65 -59.17 21.14 44.39
C LEU A 65 -57.96 21.59 43.56
N ILE A 66 -57.43 22.79 43.81
CA ILE A 66 -56.22 23.30 43.15
C ILE A 66 -55.03 22.37 43.41
N ALA A 67 -54.83 21.94 44.66
CA ALA A 67 -53.76 21.00 45.00
C ALA A 67 -53.91 19.66 44.25
N ARG A 68 -55.12 19.11 44.18
CA ARG A 68 -55.43 17.89 43.42
C ARG A 68 -55.18 18.07 41.93
N VAL A 69 -55.68 19.14 41.32
CA VAL A 69 -55.53 19.42 39.88
C VAL A 69 -54.07 19.62 39.49
N LYS A 70 -53.30 20.36 40.30
CA LYS A 70 -51.84 20.53 40.11
C LYS A 70 -51.10 19.18 40.22
N GLY A 71 -51.49 18.32 41.16
CA GLY A 71 -50.97 16.96 41.27
C GLY A 71 -51.22 16.12 40.01
N ILE A 72 -52.43 16.19 39.44
CA ILE A 72 -52.78 15.51 38.19
C ILE A 72 -51.97 16.05 37.00
N GLN A 73 -51.79 17.38 36.90
CA GLN A 73 -50.96 17.98 35.84
C GLN A 73 -49.52 17.49 35.91
N LYS A 74 -48.90 17.50 37.09
CA LYS A 74 -47.53 17.02 37.29
C LYS A 74 -47.38 15.55 36.89
N GLN A 75 -48.32 14.69 37.28
CA GLN A 75 -48.31 13.27 36.86
C GLN A 75 -48.46 13.10 35.34
N ARG A 76 -49.29 13.91 34.67
CA ARG A 76 -49.42 13.89 33.21
C ARG A 76 -48.12 14.31 32.51
N GLU A 77 -47.46 15.34 33.02
CA GLU A 77 -46.17 15.80 32.49
C GLU A 77 -45.06 14.76 32.66
N GLU A 78 -44.98 14.11 33.83
CA GLU A 78 -44.02 13.03 34.08
C GLU A 78 -44.27 11.83 33.17
N LYS A 79 -45.53 11.40 33.02
CA LYS A 79 -45.90 10.35 32.06
C LYS A 79 -45.55 10.72 30.62
N ALA A 80 -45.79 11.96 30.21
CA ALA A 80 -45.44 12.44 28.88
C ALA A 80 -43.92 12.41 28.64
N LYS A 81 -43.12 12.85 29.62
CA LYS A 81 -41.64 12.77 29.56
C LYS A 81 -41.15 11.32 29.45
N ILE A 82 -41.71 10.40 30.23
CA ILE A 82 -41.36 8.98 30.17
C ILE A 82 -41.72 8.39 28.80
N LYS A 83 -42.92 8.68 28.28
CA LYS A 83 -43.35 8.22 26.96
C LYS A 83 -42.42 8.71 25.85
N LEU A 84 -42.02 9.98 25.90
CA LEU A 84 -41.11 10.59 24.93
C LEU A 84 -39.71 9.95 24.99
N LYS A 85 -39.19 9.65 26.19
CA LYS A 85 -37.93 8.90 26.33
C LYS A 85 -38.01 7.49 25.75
N LEU A 86 -39.09 6.75 26.04
CA LEU A 86 -39.31 5.41 25.51
C LEU A 86 -39.39 5.41 23.98
N GLU A 87 -40.06 6.41 23.40
CA GLU A 87 -40.18 6.56 21.95
C GLU A 87 -38.82 6.88 21.30
N GLN A 88 -38.01 7.73 21.92
CA GLN A 88 -36.63 8.01 21.49
C GLN A 88 -35.74 6.76 21.57
N GLU A 89 -35.82 5.99 22.67
CA GLU A 89 -35.08 4.73 22.80
C GLU A 89 -35.51 3.70 21.75
N LYS A 90 -36.82 3.60 21.47
CA LYS A 90 -37.34 2.73 20.42
C LYS A 90 -36.78 3.11 19.06
N LEU A 91 -36.80 4.40 18.70
CA LEU A 91 -36.26 4.90 17.44
C LEU A 91 -34.74 4.64 17.31
N LYS A 92 -33.99 4.81 18.41
CA LYS A 92 -32.55 4.47 18.45
C LYS A 92 -32.32 2.97 18.22
N ARG A 93 -33.11 2.10 18.83
CA ARG A 93 -33.02 0.65 18.62
C ARG A 93 -33.37 0.24 17.19
N GLU A 94 -34.40 0.83 16.60
CA GLU A 94 -34.78 0.57 15.20
C GLU A 94 -33.68 1.01 14.23
N LYS A 95 -33.07 2.19 14.44
CA LYS A 95 -31.92 2.64 13.64
C LYS A 95 -30.72 1.71 13.79
N LEU A 96 -30.39 1.32 15.02
CA LEU A 96 -29.30 0.38 15.29
C LEU A 96 -29.54 -0.97 14.58
N ALA A 97 -30.77 -1.47 14.59
CA ALA A 97 -31.12 -2.71 13.89
C ALA A 97 -30.91 -2.59 12.38
N LYS A 98 -31.31 -1.47 11.76
CA LYS A 98 -31.05 -1.21 10.34
C LYS A 98 -29.56 -1.18 10.01
N PHE A 99 -28.77 -0.44 10.79
CA PHE A 99 -27.33 -0.39 10.60
C PHE A 99 -26.65 -1.75 10.76
N LYS A 100 -27.12 -2.60 11.67
CA LYS A 100 -26.61 -3.98 11.80
C LYS A 100 -26.90 -4.82 10.55
N VAL A 101 -28.06 -4.65 9.92
CA VAL A 101 -28.39 -5.33 8.65
C VAL A 101 -27.49 -4.83 7.53
N GLU A 102 -27.38 -3.51 7.36
CA GLU A 102 -26.53 -2.90 6.32
C GLU A 102 -25.06 -3.31 6.48
N LEU A 103 -24.52 -3.31 7.70
CA LEU A 103 -23.17 -3.82 7.97
C LEU A 103 -23.04 -5.31 7.64
N SER A 104 -24.05 -6.13 7.93
CA SER A 104 -24.01 -7.55 7.57
C SER A 104 -23.98 -7.76 6.04
N GLU A 105 -24.70 -6.94 5.29
CA GLU A 105 -24.71 -7.00 3.82
C GLU A 105 -23.37 -6.54 3.23
N LEU A 106 -22.79 -5.47 3.77
CA LEU A 106 -21.46 -4.99 3.40
C LEU A 106 -20.38 -6.02 3.74
N GLU A 107 -20.47 -6.68 4.89
CA GLU A 107 -19.52 -7.73 5.28
C GLU A 107 -19.58 -8.93 4.32
N ASN A 108 -20.79 -9.34 3.90
CA ASN A 108 -20.93 -10.39 2.88
C ASN A 108 -20.31 -9.98 1.55
N SER A 109 -20.56 -8.74 1.11
CA SER A 109 -20.02 -8.20 -0.14
C SER A 109 -18.49 -8.09 -0.09
N PHE A 110 -17.95 -7.63 1.04
CA PHE A 110 -16.52 -7.64 1.34
C PHE A 110 -15.93 -9.04 1.25
N ASN A 111 -16.55 -10.02 1.91
CA ASN A 111 -16.04 -11.39 1.94
C ASN A 111 -16.04 -12.04 0.54
N ILE A 112 -17.02 -11.71 -0.31
CA ILE A 112 -17.04 -12.14 -1.71
C ILE A 112 -15.88 -11.51 -2.48
N ALA A 113 -15.75 -10.17 -2.45
CA ALA A 113 -14.69 -9.44 -3.14
C ALA A 113 -13.28 -9.87 -2.67
N PHE A 114 -13.11 -10.04 -1.36
CA PHE A 114 -11.87 -10.51 -0.76
C PHE A 114 -11.50 -11.92 -1.22
N LYS A 115 -12.47 -12.85 -1.31
CA LYS A 115 -12.24 -14.21 -1.83
C LYS A 115 -11.87 -14.24 -3.31
N THR A 116 -12.43 -13.33 -4.10
CA THR A 116 -12.07 -13.17 -5.51
C THR A 116 -10.81 -12.32 -5.71
N GLU A 117 -10.12 -11.95 -4.62
CA GLU A 117 -8.94 -11.07 -4.61
C GLU A 117 -9.14 -9.73 -5.33
N ASP A 118 -10.38 -9.23 -5.35
CA ASP A 118 -10.74 -7.89 -5.82
C ASP A 118 -10.63 -6.91 -4.65
N PHE A 119 -9.38 -6.60 -4.29
CA PHE A 119 -9.07 -5.79 -3.11
C PHE A 119 -9.51 -4.33 -3.23
N LEU A 120 -9.67 -3.84 -4.47
CA LEU A 120 -10.23 -2.50 -4.74
C LEU A 120 -11.70 -2.46 -4.33
N ARG A 121 -12.52 -3.39 -4.82
CA ARG A 121 -13.93 -3.49 -4.40
C ARG A 121 -14.07 -3.81 -2.91
N ALA A 122 -13.21 -4.68 -2.37
CA ALA A 122 -13.22 -4.95 -0.94
C ALA A 122 -12.95 -3.68 -0.11
N ALA A 123 -12.02 -2.82 -0.55
CA ALA A 123 -11.74 -1.53 0.09
C ALA A 123 -12.93 -0.55 -0.01
N GLU A 124 -13.67 -0.53 -1.12
CA GLU A 124 -14.88 0.29 -1.27
C GLU A 124 -15.94 -0.09 -0.24
N PHE A 125 -16.19 -1.38 0.00
CA PHE A 125 -17.15 -1.83 1.02
C PHE A 125 -16.69 -1.47 2.44
N LEU A 126 -15.38 -1.54 2.71
CA LEU A 126 -14.81 -1.10 3.99
C LEU A 126 -14.94 0.42 4.18
N ASP A 127 -14.89 1.23 3.12
CA ASP A 127 -15.07 2.68 3.23
C ASP A 127 -16.55 3.06 3.45
N GLN A 128 -17.46 2.35 2.77
CA GLN A 128 -18.90 2.50 2.99
C GLN A 128 -19.28 2.19 4.45
N SER A 129 -18.69 1.16 5.06
CA SER A 129 -19.00 0.80 6.44
C SER A 129 -18.53 1.85 7.46
N LYS A 130 -17.46 2.62 7.20
CA LYS A 130 -16.99 3.68 8.10
C LYS A 130 -18.06 4.73 8.40
N LYS A 131 -18.88 5.09 7.40
CA LYS A 131 -19.99 6.04 7.58
C LYS A 131 -20.99 5.51 8.59
N ILE A 132 -21.39 4.24 8.43
CA ILE A 132 -22.32 3.57 9.33
C ILE A 132 -21.71 3.40 10.73
N LEU A 133 -20.45 2.97 10.82
CA LEU A 133 -19.75 2.77 12.10
C LEU A 133 -19.61 4.06 12.91
N SER A 134 -19.50 5.22 12.27
CA SER A 134 -19.44 6.52 12.96
C SER A 134 -20.73 6.87 13.70
N GLU A 135 -21.85 6.27 13.32
CA GLU A 135 -23.16 6.45 13.96
C GLU A 135 -23.49 5.37 15.01
N ILE A 136 -22.64 4.35 15.16
CA ILE A 136 -22.83 3.24 16.10
C ILE A 136 -21.85 3.35 17.26
N GLU A 137 -22.35 3.48 18.49
CA GLU A 137 -21.57 3.40 19.73
C GLU A 137 -21.33 1.93 20.18
N ASP A 138 -20.87 1.06 19.28
CA ASP A 138 -20.61 -0.37 19.55
C ASP A 138 -19.15 -0.72 19.25
N ASN A 139 -18.33 -0.69 20.31
CA ASN A 139 -16.89 -0.95 20.22
C ASN A 139 -16.54 -2.34 19.69
N GLN A 140 -17.40 -3.35 19.87
CA GLN A 140 -17.11 -4.70 19.38
C GLN A 140 -17.25 -4.75 17.85
N ILE A 141 -18.31 -4.14 17.32
CA ILE A 141 -18.53 -4.04 15.88
C ILE A 141 -17.40 -3.23 15.24
N THR A 142 -17.04 -2.08 15.80
CA THR A 142 -15.96 -1.24 15.26
C THR A 142 -14.63 -1.99 15.19
N LYS A 143 -14.23 -2.71 16.25
CA LYS A 143 -13.01 -3.53 16.25
C LYS A 143 -13.02 -4.60 15.18
N LYS A 144 -14.14 -5.30 14.99
CA LYS A 144 -14.27 -6.32 13.94
C LYS A 144 -13.99 -5.73 12.56
N TRP A 145 -14.53 -4.54 12.27
CA TRP A 145 -14.30 -3.88 10.99
C TRP A 145 -12.87 -3.37 10.82
N GLU A 146 -12.23 -2.87 11.88
CA GLU A 146 -10.80 -2.52 11.86
C GLU A 146 -9.92 -3.74 11.55
N GLU A 147 -10.26 -4.92 12.06
CA GLU A 147 -9.58 -6.17 11.70
C GLU A 147 -9.77 -6.54 10.21
N LEU A 148 -10.97 -6.32 9.64
CA LEU A 148 -11.20 -6.53 8.22
C LEU A 148 -10.40 -5.55 7.35
N VAL A 149 -10.26 -4.29 7.78
CA VAL A 149 -9.40 -3.29 7.11
C VAL A 149 -7.95 -3.77 7.07
N LYS A 150 -7.40 -4.19 8.23
CA LYS A 150 -6.02 -4.71 8.31
C LYS A 150 -5.85 -5.96 7.44
N LYS A 151 -6.80 -6.89 7.49
CA LYS A 151 -6.79 -8.10 6.68
C LYS A 151 -6.78 -7.80 5.19
N ASN A 152 -7.55 -6.81 4.73
CA ASN A 152 -7.58 -6.41 3.33
C ASN A 152 -6.26 -5.77 2.88
N SER A 153 -5.73 -4.83 3.67
CA SER A 153 -4.45 -4.19 3.35
C SER A 153 -3.30 -5.19 3.30
N ASP A 154 -3.26 -6.13 4.27
CA ASP A 154 -2.21 -7.15 4.33
C ASP A 154 -2.29 -8.10 3.13
N ALA A 155 -3.49 -8.54 2.76
CA ALA A 155 -3.69 -9.41 1.60
C ALA A 155 -3.34 -8.73 0.27
N GLN A 156 -3.77 -7.49 0.08
CA GLN A 156 -3.43 -6.70 -1.10
C GLN A 156 -1.92 -6.51 -1.22
N ALA A 157 -1.29 -6.06 -0.14
CA ALA A 157 0.13 -5.78 -0.16
C ALA A 157 0.98 -7.08 -0.24
N ARG A 158 0.43 -8.24 0.14
CA ARG A 158 1.02 -9.56 -0.12
C ARG A 158 0.92 -9.94 -1.61
N LYS A 159 -0.22 -9.71 -2.25
CA LYS A 159 -0.42 -9.97 -3.68
C LYS A 159 0.50 -9.12 -4.56
N GLU A 160 0.62 -7.82 -4.25
CA GLU A 160 1.51 -6.91 -4.97
C GLU A 160 2.98 -7.35 -4.85
N LEU A 161 3.42 -7.72 -3.65
CA LEU A 161 4.78 -8.25 -3.44
C LEU A 161 5.02 -9.51 -4.27
N VAL A 162 4.08 -10.46 -4.23
CA VAL A 162 4.17 -11.70 -5.01
C VAL A 162 4.26 -11.40 -6.51
N LYS A 163 3.48 -10.44 -7.01
CA LYS A 163 3.53 -10.01 -8.40
C LYS A 163 4.91 -9.45 -8.76
N SER A 164 5.39 -8.47 -8.00
CA SER A 164 6.71 -7.85 -8.25
C SER A 164 7.88 -8.85 -8.12
N ALA A 165 7.76 -9.82 -7.22
CA ALA A 165 8.75 -10.89 -7.11
C ALA A 165 8.76 -11.81 -8.33
N ASN A 166 7.59 -12.19 -8.85
CA ASN A 166 7.53 -12.99 -10.07
C ASN A 166 8.05 -12.22 -11.30
N GLU A 167 7.73 -10.94 -11.41
CA GLU A 167 8.26 -10.06 -12.46
C GLU A 167 9.80 -10.01 -12.41
N LEU A 168 10.38 -9.77 -11.22
CA LEU A 168 11.83 -9.76 -11.07
C LEU A 168 12.47 -11.12 -11.38
N ILE A 169 11.84 -12.22 -10.95
CA ILE A 169 12.35 -13.57 -11.23
C ILE A 169 12.33 -13.82 -12.75
N ALA A 170 11.27 -13.42 -13.46
CA ALA A 170 11.18 -13.57 -14.90
C ALA A 170 12.24 -12.74 -15.64
N GLU A 171 12.42 -11.48 -15.23
CA GLU A 171 13.40 -10.55 -15.81
C GLU A 171 14.86 -10.89 -15.44
N SER A 172 15.08 -11.68 -14.39
CA SER A 172 16.42 -11.91 -13.83
C SER A 172 17.41 -12.50 -14.84
N SER A 173 16.96 -13.39 -15.72
CA SER A 173 17.82 -14.01 -16.74
C SER A 173 18.36 -13.00 -17.75
N ASP A 174 17.51 -12.07 -18.20
CA ASP A 174 17.91 -11.00 -19.12
C ASP A 174 18.84 -9.99 -18.45
N LEU A 175 18.56 -9.63 -17.19
CA LEU A 175 19.41 -8.73 -16.41
C LEU A 175 20.80 -9.33 -16.15
N LEU A 176 20.86 -10.63 -15.86
CA LEU A 176 22.12 -11.36 -15.73
C LEU A 176 22.91 -11.39 -17.03
N ALA A 177 22.24 -11.64 -18.17
CA ALA A 177 22.89 -11.64 -19.48
C ALA A 177 23.44 -10.25 -19.89
N LYS A 178 22.82 -9.17 -19.39
CA LYS A 178 23.28 -7.80 -19.58
C LYS A 178 24.28 -7.31 -18.52
N PHE A 179 24.65 -8.16 -17.57
CA PHE A 179 25.54 -7.83 -16.46
C PHE A 179 25.03 -6.70 -15.55
N GLU A 180 23.71 -6.50 -15.45
CA GLU A 180 23.06 -5.48 -14.63
C GLU A 180 22.97 -5.89 -13.13
N PHE A 181 24.08 -6.35 -12.57
CA PHE A 181 24.13 -6.92 -11.22
C PHE A 181 23.71 -5.95 -10.12
N ALA A 182 24.04 -4.66 -10.26
CA ALA A 182 23.75 -3.65 -9.26
C ALA A 182 22.24 -3.42 -9.08
N ASP A 183 21.50 -3.28 -10.19
CA ASP A 183 20.04 -3.10 -10.17
C ASP A 183 19.35 -4.34 -9.60
N LEU A 184 19.74 -5.52 -10.09
CA LEU A 184 19.18 -6.79 -9.66
C LEU A 184 19.37 -7.02 -8.14
N LYS A 185 20.56 -6.73 -7.60
CA LYS A 185 20.82 -6.82 -6.15
C LYS A 185 19.98 -5.85 -5.33
N LEU A 186 19.78 -4.62 -5.81
CA LEU A 186 18.99 -3.61 -5.11
C LEU A 186 17.51 -4.03 -5.03
N ARG A 187 16.94 -4.43 -6.17
CA ARG A 187 15.55 -4.93 -6.27
C ARG A 187 15.34 -6.19 -5.41
N LEU A 188 16.30 -7.12 -5.44
CA LEU A 188 16.27 -8.32 -4.59
C LEU A 188 16.30 -8.00 -3.11
N THR A 189 17.20 -7.10 -2.69
CA THR A 189 17.32 -6.71 -1.28
C THR A 189 16.01 -6.14 -0.76
N TYR A 190 15.38 -5.27 -1.53
CA TYR A 190 14.07 -4.70 -1.21
C TYR A 190 12.99 -5.79 -1.06
N LEU A 191 12.85 -6.69 -2.04
CA LEU A 191 11.82 -7.71 -2.02
C LEU A 191 12.04 -8.78 -0.94
N ILE A 192 13.30 -9.14 -0.66
CA ILE A 192 13.66 -10.07 0.43
C ILE A 192 13.24 -9.48 1.77
N GLN A 193 13.52 -8.20 2.01
CA GLN A 193 13.13 -7.52 3.24
C GLN A 193 11.61 -7.48 3.39
N GLN A 194 10.90 -7.08 2.33
CA GLN A 194 9.43 -7.07 2.31
C GLN A 194 8.84 -8.48 2.54
N ALA A 195 9.40 -9.52 1.92
CA ALA A 195 8.92 -10.89 2.09
C ALA A 195 9.14 -11.41 3.51
N LYS A 196 10.25 -11.02 4.15
CA LYS A 196 10.56 -11.31 5.55
C LYS A 196 9.56 -10.64 6.49
N ASP A 197 9.34 -9.34 6.32
CA ASP A 197 8.44 -8.55 7.18
C ASP A 197 6.99 -9.05 7.11
N LYS A 198 6.58 -9.58 5.96
CA LYS A 198 5.23 -10.14 5.74
C LYS A 198 5.12 -11.64 5.98
N GLY A 199 6.20 -12.31 6.39
CA GLY A 199 6.20 -13.76 6.65
C GLY A 199 5.91 -14.64 5.43
N ILE A 200 6.26 -14.20 4.21
CA ILE A 200 6.01 -14.94 2.96
C ILE A 200 7.21 -15.88 2.70
N THR A 201 7.24 -17.00 3.43
CA THR A 201 8.38 -17.92 3.48
C THR A 201 8.81 -18.45 2.10
N ASP A 202 7.84 -18.80 1.25
CA ASP A 202 8.15 -19.44 -0.04
C ASP A 202 8.85 -18.46 -0.99
N TYR A 203 8.38 -17.22 -1.06
CA TYR A 203 9.03 -16.17 -1.85
C TYR A 203 10.34 -15.73 -1.22
N LEU A 204 10.43 -15.66 0.10
CA LEU A 204 11.69 -15.36 0.79
C LEU A 204 12.78 -16.37 0.40
N LYS A 205 12.44 -17.66 0.33
CA LYS A 205 13.37 -18.71 -0.10
C LYS A 205 13.79 -18.51 -1.56
N ARG A 206 12.82 -18.39 -2.49
CA ARG A 206 13.10 -18.21 -3.93
C ARG A 206 13.95 -16.97 -4.22
N LEU A 207 13.66 -15.85 -3.55
CA LEU A 207 14.42 -14.61 -3.74
C LEU A 207 15.87 -14.73 -3.20
N LYS A 208 16.10 -15.48 -2.11
CA LYS A 208 17.45 -15.74 -1.58
C LYS A 208 18.26 -16.69 -2.46
N GLU A 209 17.61 -17.67 -3.07
CA GLU A 209 18.22 -18.55 -4.07
C GLU A 209 18.70 -17.70 -5.25
N LEU A 210 17.82 -16.87 -5.81
CA LEU A 210 18.18 -15.94 -6.89
C LEU A 210 19.30 -14.97 -6.47
N GLN A 211 19.24 -14.40 -5.26
CA GLN A 211 20.34 -13.55 -4.75
C GLN A 211 21.68 -14.28 -4.70
N SER A 212 21.68 -15.58 -4.37
CA SER A 212 22.92 -16.37 -4.35
C SER A 212 23.45 -16.60 -5.76
N GLU A 213 22.58 -16.90 -6.72
CA GLU A 213 22.93 -17.03 -8.14
C GLU A 213 23.55 -15.73 -8.69
N VAL A 214 22.93 -14.58 -8.39
CA VAL A 214 23.43 -13.26 -8.79
C VAL A 214 24.83 -12.99 -8.23
N LEU A 215 25.07 -13.32 -6.96
CA LEU A 215 26.37 -13.15 -6.33
C LEU A 215 27.44 -14.07 -6.93
N ILE A 216 27.07 -15.26 -7.37
CA ILE A 216 27.99 -16.19 -8.05
C ILE A 216 28.35 -15.64 -9.44
N ALA A 217 27.33 -15.28 -10.23
CA ALA A 217 27.52 -14.73 -11.57
C ALA A 217 28.36 -13.44 -11.56
N GLU A 218 28.11 -12.52 -10.62
CA GLU A 218 28.88 -11.29 -10.48
C GLU A 218 30.36 -11.59 -10.13
N LYS A 219 30.62 -12.55 -9.24
CA LYS A 219 32.00 -12.95 -8.92
C LYS A 219 32.72 -13.54 -10.11
N GLU A 220 32.03 -14.35 -10.92
CA GLU A 220 32.61 -14.94 -12.13
C GLU A 220 32.89 -13.87 -13.20
N PHE A 221 31.98 -12.91 -13.37
CA PHE A 221 32.18 -11.75 -14.24
C PHE A 221 33.42 -10.95 -13.83
N ILE A 222 33.51 -10.55 -12.55
CA ILE A 222 34.66 -9.78 -12.03
C ILE A 222 35.97 -10.56 -12.21
N LYS A 223 35.97 -11.87 -11.91
CA LYS A 223 37.14 -12.73 -12.11
C LYS A 223 37.57 -12.77 -13.58
N THR A 224 36.61 -12.80 -14.50
CA THR A 224 36.87 -12.79 -15.93
C THR A 224 37.43 -11.46 -16.39
N GLN A 225 36.89 -10.34 -15.88
CA GLN A 225 37.41 -9.00 -16.15
C GLN A 225 38.87 -8.84 -15.71
N VAL A 226 39.22 -9.28 -14.50
CA VAL A 226 40.62 -9.25 -14.01
C VAL A 226 41.54 -10.09 -14.91
N LYS A 227 41.10 -11.28 -15.34
CA LYS A 227 41.88 -12.10 -16.28
C LYS A 227 42.09 -11.39 -17.62
N VAL A 228 41.08 -10.70 -18.13
CA VAL A 228 41.21 -9.92 -19.36
C VAL A 228 42.27 -8.83 -19.17
N GLU A 229 42.23 -8.07 -18.07
CA GLU A 229 43.22 -7.03 -17.79
C GLU A 229 44.67 -7.56 -17.69
N ASP A 230 44.86 -8.72 -17.06
CA ASP A 230 46.18 -9.35 -16.96
C ASP A 230 46.68 -9.83 -18.33
N LEU A 231 45.79 -10.41 -19.15
CA LEU A 231 46.12 -10.84 -20.49
C LEU A 231 46.41 -9.64 -21.41
N VAL A 232 45.70 -8.51 -21.28
CA VAL A 232 46.00 -7.25 -21.99
C VAL A 232 47.45 -6.85 -21.75
N LYS A 233 47.85 -6.76 -20.48
CA LYS A 233 49.21 -6.36 -20.08
C LYS A 233 50.25 -7.33 -20.64
N LYS A 234 50.00 -8.64 -20.51
CA LYS A 234 50.92 -9.68 -20.98
C LYS A 234 51.07 -9.68 -22.50
N THR A 235 49.99 -9.52 -23.26
CA THR A 235 50.04 -9.44 -24.72
C THR A 235 50.90 -8.27 -25.18
N ARG A 236 50.72 -7.08 -24.57
CA ARG A 236 51.52 -5.89 -24.89
C ARG A 236 53.01 -6.10 -24.60
N ILE A 237 53.35 -6.67 -23.44
CA ILE A 237 54.75 -6.98 -23.09
C ILE A 237 55.38 -7.98 -24.09
N LEU A 238 54.64 -9.01 -24.50
CA LEU A 238 55.14 -10.00 -25.46
C LEU A 238 55.34 -9.39 -26.85
N GLN A 239 54.42 -8.51 -27.26
CA GLN A 239 54.50 -7.75 -28.50
C GLN A 239 55.74 -6.84 -28.51
N ASP A 240 55.96 -6.05 -27.46
CA ASP A 240 57.11 -5.15 -27.34
C ASP A 240 58.45 -5.91 -27.41
N ASN A 241 58.48 -7.12 -26.84
CA ASN A 241 59.64 -8.01 -26.87
C ASN A 241 59.74 -8.85 -28.15
N LYS A 242 58.88 -8.63 -29.16
CA LYS A 242 58.85 -9.36 -30.44
C LYS A 242 58.72 -10.88 -30.28
N LYS A 243 58.08 -11.34 -29.20
CA LYS A 243 57.75 -12.74 -28.93
C LYS A 243 56.40 -13.09 -29.57
N TYR A 244 56.34 -13.07 -30.89
CA TYR A 244 55.08 -13.07 -31.63
C TYR A 244 54.22 -14.32 -31.42
N GLU A 245 54.79 -15.53 -31.40
CA GLU A 245 54.03 -16.77 -31.17
C GLU A 245 53.34 -16.77 -29.78
N GLU A 246 54.09 -16.40 -28.73
CA GLU A 246 53.54 -16.29 -27.38
C GLU A 246 52.47 -15.19 -27.30
N ALA A 247 52.69 -14.05 -27.97
CA ALA A 247 51.75 -12.94 -28.01
C ALA A 247 50.43 -13.32 -28.69
N ILE A 248 50.49 -14.04 -29.82
CA ILE A 248 49.32 -14.55 -30.55
C ILE A 248 48.49 -15.46 -29.65
N SER A 249 49.12 -16.48 -29.05
CA SER A 249 48.43 -17.42 -28.15
C SER A 249 47.78 -16.71 -26.96
N ASN A 250 48.47 -15.73 -26.37
CA ASN A 250 47.93 -14.94 -25.27
C ASN A 250 46.75 -14.06 -25.72
N CYS A 251 46.83 -13.47 -26.91
CA CYS A 251 45.81 -12.62 -27.50
C CYS A 251 44.54 -13.41 -27.87
N GLU A 252 44.68 -14.63 -28.41
CA GLU A 252 43.53 -15.50 -28.68
C GLU A 252 42.79 -15.90 -27.40
N ASN A 253 43.53 -16.19 -26.32
CA ASN A 253 42.91 -16.47 -25.02
C ASN A 253 42.22 -15.23 -24.43
N LEU A 254 42.82 -14.05 -24.58
CA LEU A 254 42.20 -12.78 -24.19
C LEU A 254 40.85 -12.58 -24.90
N LEU A 255 40.81 -12.74 -26.22
CA LEU A 255 39.59 -12.55 -27.01
C LEU A 255 38.46 -13.49 -26.53
N LYS A 256 38.76 -14.76 -26.29
CA LYS A 256 37.78 -15.73 -25.73
C LYS A 256 37.17 -15.26 -24.41
N PHE A 257 38.01 -14.74 -23.50
CA PHE A 257 37.49 -14.21 -22.22
C PHE A 257 36.70 -12.92 -22.42
N ALA A 258 37.18 -12.01 -23.27
CA ALA A 258 36.48 -10.75 -23.54
C ALA A 258 35.10 -10.97 -24.19
N GLU A 259 34.99 -11.92 -25.12
CA GLU A 259 33.73 -12.34 -25.75
C GLU A 259 32.74 -12.90 -24.73
N SER A 260 33.22 -13.72 -23.78
CA SER A 260 32.34 -14.33 -22.75
C SER A 260 31.65 -13.31 -21.83
N ILE A 261 32.15 -12.08 -21.78
CA ILE A 261 31.58 -10.98 -20.99
C ILE A 261 31.27 -9.73 -21.83
N ASP A 262 31.15 -9.88 -23.16
CA ASP A 262 30.80 -8.84 -24.14
C ASP A 262 31.61 -7.52 -24.00
N LEU A 263 32.93 -7.61 -23.75
CA LEU A 263 33.82 -6.44 -23.69
C LEU A 263 34.22 -5.94 -25.09
N ARG A 264 33.25 -5.37 -25.82
CA ARG A 264 33.38 -5.01 -27.24
C ARG A 264 34.60 -4.18 -27.61
N SER A 265 34.95 -3.17 -26.81
CA SER A 265 36.12 -2.33 -27.08
C SER A 265 37.43 -3.12 -27.07
N ILE A 266 37.57 -4.04 -26.12
CA ILE A 266 38.74 -4.93 -26.03
C ILE A 266 38.74 -5.93 -27.18
N ILE A 267 37.58 -6.50 -27.52
CA ILE A 267 37.44 -7.43 -28.65
C ILE A 267 37.91 -6.77 -29.95
N GLU A 268 37.46 -5.54 -30.21
CA GLU A 268 37.83 -4.79 -31.41
C GLU A 268 39.33 -4.46 -31.43
N GLU A 269 39.87 -3.90 -30.35
CA GLU A 269 41.29 -3.54 -30.24
C GLU A 269 42.18 -4.76 -30.48
N PHE A 270 41.94 -5.85 -29.74
CA PHE A 270 42.84 -7.00 -29.76
C PHE A 270 42.63 -7.93 -30.95
N SER A 271 41.48 -7.88 -31.63
CA SER A 271 41.33 -8.54 -32.93
C SER A 271 42.26 -7.92 -33.98
N ASN A 272 42.39 -6.59 -33.97
CA ASN A 272 43.33 -5.89 -34.86
C ASN A 272 44.79 -6.18 -34.49
N ILE A 273 45.10 -6.20 -33.18
CA ILE A 273 46.45 -6.56 -32.71
C ILE A 273 46.80 -7.99 -33.12
N LEU A 274 45.86 -8.95 -32.99
CA LEU A 274 46.09 -10.34 -33.39
C LEU A 274 46.45 -10.47 -34.88
N LEU A 275 45.75 -9.72 -35.75
CA LEU A 275 46.07 -9.68 -37.18
C LEU A 275 47.46 -9.13 -37.44
N GLN A 276 47.86 -8.05 -36.74
CA GLN A 276 49.17 -7.47 -36.88
C GLN A 276 50.27 -8.42 -36.39
N LEU A 277 50.09 -9.06 -35.24
CA LEU A 277 51.05 -10.03 -34.70
C LEU A 277 51.29 -11.21 -35.65
N ARG A 278 50.24 -11.69 -36.33
CA ARG A 278 50.37 -12.75 -37.34
C ARG A 278 51.20 -12.29 -38.54
N LYS A 279 50.95 -11.08 -39.06
CA LYS A 279 51.76 -10.49 -40.14
C LYS A 279 53.22 -10.32 -39.74
N ASP A 280 53.47 -9.84 -38.52
CA ASP A 280 54.84 -9.65 -38.01
C ASP A 280 55.57 -10.98 -37.85
N LEU A 281 54.88 -12.05 -37.41
CA LEU A 281 55.42 -13.40 -37.32
C LEU A 281 55.76 -13.95 -38.71
N ASP A 282 54.86 -13.82 -39.68
CA ASP A 282 55.09 -14.28 -41.06
C ASP A 282 56.31 -13.59 -41.67
N PHE A 283 56.43 -12.27 -41.47
CA PHE A 283 57.59 -11.50 -41.93
C PHE A 283 58.89 -11.93 -41.25
N LYS A 284 58.86 -12.18 -39.94
CA LYS A 284 60.02 -12.68 -39.19
C LYS A 284 60.47 -14.05 -39.72
N ASN A 285 59.54 -14.99 -39.91
CA ASN A 285 59.82 -16.33 -40.41
C ASN A 285 60.40 -16.28 -41.83
N LEU A 286 59.89 -15.39 -42.69
CA LEU A 286 60.45 -15.14 -44.02
C LEU A 286 61.90 -14.63 -43.92
N THR A 287 62.15 -13.64 -43.06
CA THR A 287 63.48 -13.06 -42.87
C THR A 287 64.48 -14.10 -42.41
N GLU A 288 64.14 -14.89 -41.38
CA GLU A 288 65.01 -15.97 -40.87
C GLU A 288 65.28 -17.04 -41.94
N SER A 289 64.28 -17.39 -42.75
CA SER A 289 64.43 -18.33 -43.87
C SER A 289 65.39 -17.79 -44.94
N ILE A 290 65.24 -16.53 -45.33
CA ILE A 290 66.10 -15.86 -46.31
C ILE A 290 67.53 -15.78 -45.80
N GLU A 291 67.76 -15.36 -44.56
CA GLU A 291 69.10 -15.29 -43.97
C GLU A 291 69.80 -16.65 -43.96
N LYS A 292 69.09 -17.72 -43.60
CA LYS A 292 69.62 -19.08 -43.62
C LYS A 292 69.99 -19.52 -45.03
N LEU A 293 69.10 -19.32 -46.01
CA LEU A 293 69.37 -19.67 -47.41
C LEU A 293 70.54 -18.85 -47.97
N ASN A 294 70.62 -17.57 -47.62
CA ASN A 294 71.67 -16.66 -48.08
C ASN A 294 73.03 -17.07 -47.54
N ASN A 295 73.12 -17.37 -46.23
CA ASN A 295 74.35 -17.85 -45.61
C ASN A 295 74.84 -19.16 -46.25
N VAL A 296 73.94 -20.12 -46.48
CA VAL A 296 74.29 -21.37 -47.18
C VAL A 296 74.73 -21.09 -48.61
N GLY A 297 74.01 -20.24 -49.35
CA GLY A 297 74.34 -19.86 -50.72
C GLY A 297 75.74 -19.24 -50.83
N LEU A 298 76.07 -18.28 -49.95
CA LEU A 298 77.37 -17.63 -49.91
C LEU A 298 78.51 -18.60 -49.59
N GLU A 299 78.31 -19.54 -48.67
CA GLU A 299 79.30 -20.57 -48.36
C GLU A 299 79.55 -21.51 -49.55
N LEU A 300 78.51 -21.87 -50.31
CA LEU A 300 78.66 -22.66 -51.54
C LEU A 300 79.46 -21.92 -52.61
N VAL A 301 79.25 -20.59 -52.76
CA VAL A 301 80.08 -19.77 -53.67
C VAL A 301 81.56 -19.85 -53.29
N LYS A 302 81.89 -19.70 -52.00
CA LYS A 302 83.28 -19.75 -51.51
C LYS A 302 83.95 -21.09 -51.81
N LYS A 303 83.19 -22.18 -51.86
CA LYS A 303 83.67 -23.54 -52.17
C LYS A 303 83.73 -23.85 -53.67
N GLY A 304 83.27 -22.94 -54.54
CA GLY A 304 83.18 -23.16 -55.98
C GLY A 304 81.96 -23.97 -56.45
N GLU A 305 81.00 -24.24 -55.56
CA GLU A 305 79.77 -24.99 -55.87
C GLU A 305 78.70 -24.08 -56.48
N ILE A 306 78.95 -23.55 -57.68
CA ILE A 306 78.14 -22.49 -58.30
C ILE A 306 76.67 -22.88 -58.52
N LEU A 307 76.41 -24.10 -59.01
CA LEU A 307 75.04 -24.55 -59.29
C LEU A 307 74.21 -24.68 -58.00
N GLY A 308 74.79 -25.28 -56.96
CA GLY A 308 74.12 -25.43 -55.66
C GLY A 308 73.84 -24.08 -55.00
N SER A 309 74.74 -23.10 -55.17
CA SER A 309 74.53 -21.73 -54.69
C SER A 309 73.38 -21.03 -55.45
N LEU A 310 73.36 -21.13 -56.78
CA LEU A 310 72.31 -20.55 -57.62
C LEU A 310 70.92 -21.05 -57.22
N ASP A 311 70.79 -22.33 -56.88
CA ASP A 311 69.52 -22.91 -56.42
C ASP A 311 69.05 -22.30 -55.09
N LYS A 312 69.94 -21.96 -54.16
CA LYS A 312 69.56 -21.26 -52.92
C LYS A 312 69.05 -19.85 -53.18
N PHE A 313 69.67 -19.11 -54.10
CA PHE A 313 69.21 -17.77 -54.46
C PHE A 313 67.89 -17.78 -55.23
N LYS A 314 67.63 -18.79 -56.07
CA LYS A 314 66.30 -18.98 -56.68
C LYS A 314 65.21 -19.21 -55.63
N LEU A 315 65.46 -20.06 -54.63
CA LEU A 315 64.52 -20.28 -53.52
C LEU A 315 64.23 -19.00 -52.72
N ILE A 316 65.24 -18.14 -52.52
CA ILE A 316 65.03 -16.82 -51.89
C ILE A 316 64.11 -15.96 -52.76
N ARG A 317 64.35 -15.88 -54.07
CA ARG A 317 63.51 -15.11 -54.99
C ARG A 317 62.06 -15.61 -54.96
N GLU A 318 61.86 -16.92 -55.03
CA GLU A 318 60.53 -17.55 -54.95
C GLU A 318 59.83 -17.24 -53.62
N ALA A 319 60.54 -17.30 -52.49
CA ALA A 319 59.97 -16.98 -51.18
C ALA A 319 59.54 -15.50 -51.08
N LEU A 320 60.30 -14.58 -51.66
CA LEU A 320 59.96 -13.16 -51.72
C LEU A 320 58.77 -12.89 -52.66
N GLU A 321 58.76 -13.51 -53.85
CA GLU A 321 57.64 -13.42 -54.80
C GLU A 321 56.34 -13.92 -54.18
N ASN A 322 56.39 -15.02 -53.42
CA ASN A 322 55.22 -15.58 -52.73
C ASN A 322 54.74 -14.73 -51.53
N TYR A 323 55.60 -13.92 -50.92
CA TYR A 323 55.19 -13.06 -49.80
C TYR A 323 54.53 -11.76 -50.25
N ILE A 324 54.90 -11.27 -51.45
CA ILE A 324 54.38 -10.02 -52.03
C ILE A 324 53.01 -10.21 -52.69
N ASN A 325 52.76 -11.38 -53.29
CA ASN A 325 51.53 -11.71 -54.01
C ASN A 325 50.45 -12.28 -53.09
#